data_AF-A0A380N0A2-F1
#
_entry.id   AF-A0A380N0A2-F1
#
_cell.length_a   1.000
_cell.length_b   1.000
_cell.length_c   1.000
_cell.angle_alpha   90.00
_cell.angle_beta   90.00
_cell.angle_gamma   90.00
#
_symmetry.space_group_name_H-M   'P 1'
#
loop_
_entity.id
_entity.type
_entity.pdbx_description
1 polymer ?
#
loop_
_entity_poly.entity_id
_entity_poly.type
_entity_poly.pdbx_seq_one_letter_code
_entity_poly.pdbx_strand_id
1 'polypeptide(L)'
;MRGQLLAEAVARYQADPDSPLILQGKEALAQAEIAQSKASYSDPWEAVILPWLDEKIRDDHWECEAGSTPIRDPQYCQWLERDRVASLEIWAECLQLPIDKMNCNNSKRIANIMRKAGWEQGNYRYGKRYGAARGYKRQSSAEN
;
A
#
# COMPACT_ATOMS: atom_id res chain seq x y z
N MET A 1 -0.07 36.56 -14.35
CA MET A 1 0.13 36.49 -12.88
C MET A 1 1.42 35.80 -12.41
N ARG A 2 2.17 35.06 -13.26
CA ARG A 2 3.39 34.34 -12.82
C ARG A 2 4.60 35.25 -12.51
N GLY A 3 4.70 36.41 -13.18
CA GLY A 3 5.84 37.32 -13.04
C GLY A 3 5.87 38.17 -11.76
N GLN A 4 4.70 38.48 -11.18
CA GLN A 4 4.63 39.29 -9.95
C GLN A 4 5.18 38.54 -8.73
N LEU A 5 4.86 37.24 -8.60
CA LEU A 5 5.35 36.40 -7.50
C LEU A 5 6.88 36.23 -7.54
N LEU A 6 7.44 36.10 -8.74
CA LEU A 6 8.90 36.00 -8.93
C LEU A 6 9.59 37.33 -8.62
N ALA A 7 9.03 38.46 -9.07
CA ALA A 7 9.58 39.78 -8.77
C ALA A 7 9.58 40.09 -7.27
N GLU A 8 8.52 39.71 -6.54
CA GLU A 8 8.43 39.88 -5.09
C GLU A 8 9.42 38.97 -4.33
N ALA A 9 9.58 37.72 -4.76
CA ALA A 9 10.54 36.79 -4.17
C ALA A 9 12.00 37.24 -4.38
N VAL A 10 12.32 37.74 -5.57
CA VAL A 10 13.66 38.28 -5.87
C VAL A 10 13.94 39.53 -5.04
N ALA A 11 12.98 40.45 -4.94
CA ALA A 11 13.14 41.65 -4.13
C ALA A 11 13.36 41.32 -2.64
N ARG A 12 12.65 40.33 -2.09
CA ARG A 12 12.87 39.86 -0.70
C ARG A 12 14.23 39.20 -0.50
N TYR A 13 14.67 38.35 -1.43
CA TYR A 13 15.99 37.71 -1.36
C TYR A 13 17.14 38.71 -1.38
N GLN A 14 17.01 39.78 -2.18
CA GLN A 14 18.00 40.84 -2.26
C GLN A 14 18.01 41.74 -1.02
N ALA A 15 16.86 41.92 -0.36
CA ALA A 15 16.73 42.73 0.84
C ALA A 15 17.22 42.02 2.10
N ASP A 16 16.95 40.72 2.24
CA ASP A 16 17.39 39.87 3.36
C ASP A 16 17.92 38.53 2.86
N PRO A 17 19.21 38.43 2.49
CA PRO A 17 19.82 37.20 1.96
C PRO A 17 19.83 36.04 2.95
N ASP A 18 19.89 36.35 4.26
CA ASP A 18 19.98 35.37 5.33
C ASP A 18 18.60 34.88 5.82
N SER A 19 17.51 35.48 5.32
CA SER A 19 16.15 35.07 5.67
C SER A 19 15.68 33.95 4.73
N PRO A 20 15.29 32.78 5.26
CA PRO A 20 14.83 31.68 4.43
C PRO A 20 13.52 32.05 3.70
N LEU A 21 13.54 32.01 2.36
CA LEU A 21 12.39 32.28 1.48
C LEU A 21 11.26 31.24 1.58
N ILE A 22 11.46 30.20 2.38
CA ILE A 22 10.46 29.16 2.66
C ILE A 22 9.62 29.61 3.86
N LEU A 23 8.29 29.49 3.73
CA LEU A 23 7.37 29.74 4.85
C LEU A 23 7.58 28.67 5.92
N GLN A 24 8.36 28.98 6.96
CA GLN A 24 8.67 28.07 8.08
C GLN A 24 7.57 28.05 9.16
N GLY A 25 6.47 28.80 8.97
CA GLY A 25 5.34 28.79 9.89
C GLY A 25 4.65 27.42 9.92
N LYS A 26 4.32 26.92 11.11
CA LYS A 26 3.58 25.65 11.30
C LYS A 26 2.30 25.58 10.45
N GLU A 27 1.62 26.71 10.30
CA GLU A 27 0.39 26.82 9.49
C GLU A 27 0.66 26.68 7.99
N ALA A 28 1.77 27.23 7.49
CA ALA A 28 2.14 27.12 6.09
C ALA A 28 2.57 25.69 5.71
N LEU A 29 3.28 25.02 6.62
CA LEU A 29 3.62 23.60 6.46
C LEU A 29 2.37 22.72 6.48
N ALA A 30 1.43 22.97 7.40
CA ALA A 30 0.16 22.24 7.44
C ALA A 30 -0.67 22.45 6.15
N GLN A 31 -0.73 23.67 5.62
CA GLN A 31 -1.41 23.94 4.35
C GLN A 31 -0.72 23.29 3.15
N ALA A 32 0.62 23.25 3.15
CA ALA A 32 1.39 22.55 2.13
C ALA A 32 1.13 21.03 2.16
N GLU A 33 1.06 20.45 3.35
CA GLU A 33 0.78 19.02 3.55
C GLU A 33 -0.68 18.66 3.16
N ILE A 34 -1.64 19.54 3.45
CA ILE A 34 -3.02 19.41 2.99
C ILE A 34 -3.11 19.54 1.47
N ALA A 35 -2.39 20.49 0.86
CA ALA A 35 -2.37 20.64 -0.59
C ALA A 35 -1.71 19.44 -1.26
N GLN A 36 -0.62 18.92 -0.68
CA GLN A 36 0.11 17.76 -1.18
C GLN A 36 -0.71 16.47 -1.06
N SER A 37 -1.42 16.28 0.06
CA SER A 37 -2.33 15.13 0.24
C SER A 37 -3.53 15.21 -0.70
N LYS A 38 -4.14 16.39 -0.89
CA LYS A 38 -5.23 16.59 -1.87
C LYS A 38 -4.81 16.41 -3.32
N ALA A 39 -3.57 16.78 -3.65
CA ALA A 39 -3.00 16.59 -4.98
C ALA A 39 -2.41 15.18 -5.17
N SER A 40 -2.33 14.37 -4.11
CA SER A 40 -1.83 13.00 -4.20
C SER A 40 -2.89 12.12 -4.84
N TYR A 41 -2.55 11.56 -6.00
CA TYR A 41 -3.37 10.56 -6.68
C TYR A 41 -3.46 9.30 -5.80
N SER A 42 -4.67 8.98 -5.33
CA SER A 42 -4.96 7.68 -4.73
C SER A 42 -5.22 6.67 -5.84
N ASP A 43 -4.51 5.56 -5.78
CA ASP A 43 -4.69 4.48 -6.76
C ASP A 43 -6.05 3.80 -6.52
N PRO A 44 -6.89 3.57 -7.55
CA PRO A 44 -8.17 2.88 -7.38
C PRO A 44 -8.05 1.49 -6.73
N TRP A 45 -6.92 0.79 -6.90
CA TRP A 45 -6.70 -0.52 -6.27
C TRP A 45 -6.41 -0.38 -4.78
N GLU A 46 -5.93 0.76 -4.32
CA GLU A 46 -5.68 1.02 -2.89
C GLU A 46 -6.99 0.89 -2.09
N ALA A 47 -8.10 1.38 -2.64
CA ALA A 47 -9.43 1.28 -2.03
C ALA A 47 -9.97 -0.16 -1.94
N VAL A 48 -9.44 -1.10 -2.73
CA VAL A 48 -9.88 -2.51 -2.75
C VAL A 48 -8.92 -3.38 -1.94
N ILE A 49 -7.62 -3.18 -2.13
CA ILE A 49 -6.58 -3.99 -1.52
C ILE A 49 -6.52 -3.74 -0.01
N LEU A 50 -6.58 -2.48 0.45
CA LEU A 50 -6.41 -2.18 1.87
C LEU A 50 -7.50 -2.82 2.75
N PRO A 51 -8.81 -2.68 2.46
CA PRO A 51 -9.83 -3.35 3.26
C PRO A 51 -9.70 -4.88 3.22
N TRP A 52 -9.35 -5.44 2.07
CA TRP A 52 -9.18 -6.89 1.90
C TRP A 52 -8.00 -7.47 2.69
N LEU A 53 -6.96 -6.67 2.95
CA LEU A 53 -5.83 -7.08 3.80
C LEU A 53 -6.21 -7.18 5.28
N ASP A 54 -7.27 -6.48 5.70
CA ASP A 54 -7.80 -6.51 7.07
C ASP A 54 -8.88 -7.57 7.26
N GLU A 55 -9.36 -8.18 6.17
CA GLU A 55 -10.24 -9.34 6.25
C GLU A 55 -9.52 -10.54 6.85
N LYS A 56 -10.20 -11.19 7.80
CA LYS A 56 -9.69 -12.41 8.42
C LYS A 56 -9.71 -13.56 7.42
N ILE A 57 -8.67 -14.38 7.48
CA ILE A 57 -8.55 -15.63 6.73
C ILE A 57 -8.82 -16.82 7.66
N ARG A 58 -9.21 -17.94 7.08
CA ARG A 58 -9.30 -19.20 7.82
C ARG A 58 -7.90 -19.72 8.16
N ASP A 59 -7.79 -20.46 9.25
CA ASP A 59 -6.58 -21.18 9.65
C ASP A 59 -6.00 -22.09 8.55
N ASP A 60 -6.87 -22.72 7.77
CA ASP A 60 -6.53 -23.63 6.67
C ASP A 60 -6.30 -22.94 5.31
N HIS A 61 -6.31 -21.60 5.26
CA HIS A 61 -6.22 -20.83 4.02
C HIS A 61 -5.02 -21.20 3.13
N TRP A 62 -3.90 -21.62 3.74
CA TRP A 62 -2.68 -22.01 3.03
C TRP A 62 -2.62 -23.51 2.67
N GLU A 63 -3.50 -24.32 3.23
CA GLU A 63 -3.50 -25.78 3.05
C GLU A 63 -4.33 -26.23 1.84
N CYS A 64 -5.14 -25.33 1.28
CA CYS A 64 -5.96 -25.58 0.10
C CYS A 64 -5.36 -24.99 -1.19
N GLU A 65 -5.86 -25.45 -2.33
CA GLU A 65 -5.53 -24.90 -3.65
C GLU A 65 -6.19 -23.53 -3.86
N ALA A 66 -5.59 -22.67 -4.68
CA ALA A 66 -6.14 -21.36 -5.00
C ALA A 66 -7.55 -21.49 -5.61
N GLY A 67 -8.51 -20.72 -5.10
CA GLY A 67 -9.91 -20.77 -5.53
C GLY A 67 -10.72 -21.95 -4.97
N SER A 68 -10.12 -22.83 -4.17
CA SER A 68 -10.82 -23.88 -3.44
C SER A 68 -10.89 -23.54 -1.96
N THR A 69 -12.10 -23.49 -1.40
CA THR A 69 -12.30 -23.45 0.05
C THR A 69 -12.88 -24.79 0.49
N PRO A 70 -12.14 -25.60 1.27
CA PRO A 70 -12.68 -26.87 1.72
C PRO A 70 -13.92 -26.64 2.58
N ILE A 71 -14.97 -27.42 2.30
CA ILE A 71 -16.17 -27.45 3.12
C ILE A 71 -15.75 -28.00 4.49
N ARG A 72 -15.74 -27.14 5.48
CA ARG A 72 -15.39 -27.46 6.86
C ARG A 72 -16.50 -26.95 7.75
N ASP A 73 -16.78 -27.72 8.78
CA ASP A 73 -17.80 -27.36 9.76
C ASP A 73 -17.42 -26.03 10.43
N PRO A 74 -18.30 -25.00 10.37
CA PRO A 74 -18.04 -23.68 10.96
C PRO A 74 -17.62 -23.72 12.43
N GLN A 75 -17.99 -24.77 13.16
CA GLN A 75 -17.69 -24.93 14.58
C GLN A 75 -16.20 -25.18 14.87
N TYR A 76 -15.42 -25.62 13.87
CA TYR A 76 -13.99 -25.91 14.02
C TYR A 76 -13.09 -24.96 13.22
N CYS A 77 -13.65 -23.98 12.52
CA CYS A 77 -12.91 -23.01 11.73
C CYS A 77 -12.48 -21.83 12.62
N GLN A 78 -11.18 -21.56 12.67
CA GLN A 78 -10.65 -20.35 13.30
C GLN A 78 -10.40 -19.28 12.24
N TRP A 79 -10.79 -18.04 12.56
CA TRP A 79 -10.57 -16.87 11.73
C TRP A 79 -9.39 -16.07 12.28
N LEU A 80 -8.30 -16.06 11.54
CA LEU A 80 -7.03 -15.43 11.89
C LEU A 80 -6.83 -14.16 11.07
N GLU A 81 -6.09 -13.22 11.63
CA GLU A 81 -5.61 -12.08 10.86
C GLU A 81 -4.58 -12.52 9.81
N ARG A 82 -4.55 -11.79 8.70
CA ARG A 82 -3.65 -12.09 7.60
C ARG A 82 -2.23 -11.67 7.96
N ASP A 83 -1.35 -12.67 8.12
CA ASP A 83 0.07 -12.47 8.44
C ASP A 83 0.92 -12.28 7.17
N ARG A 84 0.54 -12.96 6.09
CA ARG A 84 1.26 -12.98 4.82
C ARG A 84 0.30 -13.04 3.63
N VAL A 85 0.76 -12.57 2.48
CA VAL A 85 -0.06 -12.50 1.26
C VAL A 85 0.81 -12.66 0.02
N ALA A 86 0.42 -13.51 -0.93
CA ALA A 86 1.13 -13.65 -2.19
C ALA A 86 0.77 -12.54 -3.19
N SER A 87 1.71 -12.10 -4.04
CA SER A 87 1.38 -11.11 -5.08
C SER A 87 0.33 -11.60 -6.08
N LEU A 88 0.33 -12.91 -6.37
CA LEU A 88 -0.65 -13.57 -7.23
C LEU A 88 -2.04 -13.67 -6.58
N GLU A 89 -2.08 -13.79 -5.25
CA GLU A 89 -3.32 -13.83 -4.47
C GLU A 89 -4.04 -12.48 -4.52
N ILE A 90 -3.30 -11.38 -4.34
CA ILE A 90 -3.85 -10.02 -4.51
C ILE A 90 -4.40 -9.85 -5.93
N TRP A 91 -3.68 -10.36 -6.93
CA TRP A 91 -4.11 -10.24 -8.31
C TRP A 91 -5.38 -11.05 -8.62
N ALA A 92 -5.39 -12.32 -8.25
CA ALA A 92 -6.44 -13.26 -8.67
C ALA A 92 -7.65 -13.27 -7.72
N GLU A 93 -7.43 -13.14 -6.41
CA GLU A 93 -8.50 -13.26 -5.41
C GLU A 93 -9.04 -11.90 -4.95
N CYS A 94 -8.14 -10.94 -4.67
CA CYS A 94 -8.56 -9.60 -4.24
C CYS A 94 -9.10 -8.79 -5.42
N LEU A 95 -8.34 -8.68 -6.51
CA LEU A 95 -8.73 -7.88 -7.69
C LEU A 95 -9.62 -8.66 -8.68
N GLN A 96 -9.78 -9.98 -8.50
CA GLN A 96 -10.57 -10.85 -9.40
C GLN A 96 -10.15 -10.75 -10.87
N LEU A 97 -8.85 -10.55 -11.12
CA LEU A 97 -8.31 -10.41 -12.47
C LEU A 97 -7.73 -11.75 -12.97
N PRO A 98 -7.82 -12.02 -14.28
CA PRO A 98 -7.26 -13.25 -14.86
C PRO A 98 -5.74 -13.27 -14.68
N ILE A 99 -5.21 -14.42 -14.24
CA ILE A 99 -3.78 -14.63 -13.94
C ILE A 99 -2.91 -14.28 -15.15
N ASP A 100 -3.37 -14.60 -16.36
CA ASP A 100 -2.66 -14.35 -17.62
C ASP A 100 -2.38 -12.86 -17.89
N LYS A 101 -3.15 -11.96 -17.28
CA LYS A 101 -2.97 -10.51 -17.43
C LYS A 101 -2.03 -9.91 -16.38
N MET A 102 -1.43 -10.73 -15.52
CA MET A 102 -0.47 -10.25 -14.53
C MET A 102 0.86 -9.91 -15.23
N ASN A 103 1.15 -8.62 -15.36
CA ASN A 103 2.40 -8.12 -15.94
C ASN A 103 3.29 -7.44 -14.88
N CYS A 104 4.52 -7.10 -15.28
CA CYS A 104 5.50 -6.43 -14.41
C CYS A 104 4.99 -5.09 -13.86
N ASN A 105 4.26 -4.31 -14.65
CA ASN A 105 3.74 -3.00 -14.23
C ASN A 105 2.67 -3.15 -13.15
N ASN A 106 1.75 -4.10 -13.32
CA ASN A 106 0.72 -4.43 -12.35
C ASN A 106 1.34 -4.95 -11.05
N SER A 107 2.37 -5.80 -11.15
CA SER A 107 3.12 -6.29 -10.00
C SER A 107 3.80 -5.14 -9.24
N LYS A 108 4.41 -4.18 -9.93
CA LYS A 108 5.00 -2.96 -9.34
C LYS A 108 3.95 -2.07 -8.69
N ARG A 109 2.78 -1.92 -9.31
CA ARG A 109 1.65 -1.15 -8.78
C ARG A 109 1.17 -1.74 -7.44
N ILE A 110 0.97 -3.06 -7.39
CA ILE A 110 0.67 -3.77 -6.15
C ILE A 110 1.79 -3.57 -5.13
N ALA A 111 3.06 -3.72 -5.52
CA ALA A 111 4.18 -3.55 -4.60
C ALA A 111 4.25 -2.15 -3.99
N ASN A 112 3.90 -1.10 -4.74
CA ASN A 112 3.83 0.25 -4.23
C ASN A 112 2.69 0.43 -3.21
N ILE A 113 1.51 -0.13 -3.49
CA ILE A 113 0.36 -0.10 -2.55
C ILE A 113 0.72 -0.84 -1.26
N MET A 114 1.27 -2.05 -1.36
CA MET A 114 1.70 -2.84 -0.22
C MET A 114 2.77 -2.14 0.62
N ARG A 115 3.73 -1.46 -0.04
CA ARG A 115 4.76 -0.67 0.65
C ARG A 115 4.17 0.50 1.42
N LYS A 116 3.22 1.24 0.82
CA LYS A 116 2.50 2.33 1.52
C LYS A 116 1.74 1.79 2.74
N ALA A 117 1.19 0.59 2.64
CA ALA A 117 0.50 -0.10 3.72
C ALA A 117 1.43 -0.67 4.80
N GLY A 118 2.76 -0.51 4.68
CA GLY A 118 3.72 -1.01 5.67
C GLY A 118 4.03 -2.50 5.58
N TRP A 119 3.72 -3.16 4.46
CA TRP A 119 4.02 -4.58 4.26
C TRP A 119 5.42 -4.79 3.68
N GLU A 120 6.12 -5.81 4.18
CA GLU A 120 7.47 -6.15 3.72
C GLU A 120 7.44 -7.13 2.56
N GLN A 121 8.13 -6.79 1.48
CA GLN A 121 8.25 -7.64 0.31
C GLN A 121 9.33 -8.71 0.51
N GLY A 122 9.00 -9.96 0.16
CA GLY A 122 9.95 -11.06 0.21
C GLY A 122 9.52 -12.26 -0.62
N ASN A 123 10.33 -13.32 -0.57
CA ASN A 123 9.98 -14.63 -1.09
C ASN A 123 9.56 -15.52 0.09
N TYR A 124 8.33 -16.02 0.05
CA TYR A 124 7.78 -16.83 1.12
C TYR A 124 7.10 -18.07 0.54
N ARG A 125 6.79 -19.04 1.42
CA ARG A 125 6.02 -20.23 1.08
C ARG A 125 4.57 -20.06 1.54
N TYR A 126 3.64 -20.27 0.63
CA TYR A 126 2.20 -20.09 0.78
C TYR A 126 1.47 -21.44 0.71
N GLY A 127 2.08 -22.48 1.29
CA GLY A 127 1.52 -23.83 1.31
C GLY A 127 1.18 -24.37 -0.08
N LYS A 128 0.04 -25.07 -0.20
CA LYS A 128 -0.40 -25.64 -1.47
C LYS A 128 -0.97 -24.59 -2.42
N ARG A 129 -1.56 -23.51 -1.88
CA ARG A 129 -2.27 -22.48 -2.64
C ARG A 129 -1.43 -21.79 -3.72
N TYR A 130 -0.21 -21.38 -3.36
CA TYR A 130 0.69 -20.65 -4.27
C TYR A 130 2.15 -21.11 -4.20
N GLY A 131 2.47 -22.13 -3.39
CA GLY A 131 3.83 -22.66 -3.29
C GLY A 131 4.84 -21.61 -2.84
N ALA A 132 6.05 -21.65 -3.43
CA ALA A 132 7.07 -20.63 -3.21
C ALA A 132 6.87 -19.46 -4.19
N ALA A 133 6.54 -18.29 -3.68
CA ALA A 133 6.25 -17.11 -4.52
C ALA A 133 6.73 -15.82 -3.88
N ARG A 134 6.80 -14.76 -4.70
CA ARG A 134 6.92 -13.39 -4.21
C ARG A 134 5.64 -12.97 -3.52
N GLY A 135 5.77 -12.30 -2.39
CA GLY A 135 4.65 -11.60 -1.78
C GLY A 135 5.11 -10.82 -0.58
N TYR A 136 4.27 -10.77 0.43
CA TYR A 136 4.36 -9.77 1.48
C TYR A 136 4.08 -10.37 2.85
N LYS A 137 4.74 -9.85 3.88
CA LYS A 137 4.41 -10.12 5.28
C LYS A 137 4.05 -8.82 5.98
N ARG A 138 3.09 -8.91 6.90
CA ARG A 138 2.76 -7.81 7.80
C ARG A 138 3.98 -7.61 8.68
N GLN A 139 4.48 -6.38 8.80
CA GLN A 139 5.46 -6.09 9.84
C GLN A 139 4.75 -6.38 11.17
N SER A 140 5.16 -7.44 11.86
CA SER A 140 4.83 -7.56 13.27
C SER A 140 5.40 -6.31 13.90
N SER A 141 4.55 -5.42 14.41
CA SER A 141 4.98 -4.37 15.31
C SER A 141 5.62 -5.09 16.49
N ALA A 142 6.93 -5.31 16.42
CA ALA A 142 7.72 -5.68 17.56
C ALA A 142 7.54 -4.53 18.53
N GLU A 143 6.87 -4.83 19.62
CA GLU A 143 6.69 -3.96 20.78
C GLU A 143 8.02 -3.25 21.07
N ASN A 144 7.98 -1.92 21.09
CA ASN A 144 9.01 -1.06 21.65
C ASN A 144 8.39 -0.36 22.86
#